data_AF-A0A7C7C4U6-F1
#
_entry.id   AF-A0A7C7C4U6-F1
#
_cell.length_a   1.000
_cell.length_b   1.000
_cell.length_c   1.000
_cell.angle_alpha   90.00
_cell.angle_beta   90.00
_cell.angle_gamma   90.00
#
_symmetry.space_group_name_H-M   'P 1'
#
loop_
_entity.id
_entity.type
_entity.pdbx_description
1 polymer ?
#
loop_
_entity_poly.entity_id
_entity_poly.type
_entity_poly.pdbx_seq_one_letter_code
_entity_poly.pdbx_strand_id
1 'polypeptide(L)'
;MRLLITAIACLFAVSVFGQQTYVPDNWFEAYLENNGMGNGIQYDDSVFTSAIDTVTYLDLSYGAGQAIGVFDLTGIEDFTNLEYLDCSYNLLTSIDLIQNTALIGLDCSVNQLTSLDLRNGNNTNMTTFLAFYNPNLTCINVDNSSWSTSNWSNYVDFIAYFSNNCSGTAIEEHIPNKELLRTIDVLGRIQKGTTKNQILFHIYDDGSVEKKFVVE
;
A
#
# COMPACT_ATOMS: atom_id res chain seq x y z
N MET A 1 -46.50 6.14 -60.40
CA MET A 1 -45.12 5.76 -60.02
C MET A 1 -45.01 5.91 -58.50
N ARG A 2 -45.27 4.85 -57.74
CA ARG A 2 -45.18 4.86 -56.27
C ARG A 2 -43.71 4.65 -55.89
N LEU A 3 -43.08 5.64 -55.27
CA LEU A 3 -41.74 5.48 -54.71
C LEU A 3 -41.82 4.52 -53.52
N LEU A 4 -41.29 3.31 -53.68
CA LEU A 4 -40.88 2.46 -52.57
C LEU A 4 -39.58 3.07 -52.02
N ILE A 5 -39.65 3.69 -50.84
CA ILE A 5 -38.46 3.98 -50.04
C ILE A 5 -38.18 2.70 -49.26
N THR A 6 -37.33 1.83 -49.81
CA THR A 6 -36.70 0.77 -49.04
C THR A 6 -35.76 1.41 -48.03
N ALA A 7 -36.21 1.50 -46.78
CA ALA A 7 -35.33 1.81 -45.66
C ALA A 7 -34.29 0.69 -45.56
N ILE A 8 -33.06 0.96 -45.98
CA ILE A 8 -31.91 0.13 -45.68
C ILE A 8 -31.71 0.27 -44.17
N ALA A 9 -32.14 -0.74 -43.42
CA ALA A 9 -31.73 -0.89 -42.03
C ALA A 9 -30.21 -1.11 -42.06
N CYS A 10 -29.46 -0.04 -41.83
CA CYS A 10 -28.04 -0.14 -41.52
C CYS A 10 -27.99 -0.84 -40.16
N LEU A 11 -27.73 -2.15 -40.19
CA LEU A 11 -27.42 -2.93 -39.02
C LEU A 11 -26.08 -2.37 -38.52
N PHE A 12 -26.13 -1.35 -37.66
CA PHE A 12 -24.99 -1.04 -36.82
C PHE A 12 -24.79 -2.31 -35.99
N ALA A 13 -23.83 -3.14 -36.39
CA ALA A 13 -23.24 -4.08 -35.46
C ALA A 13 -22.69 -3.19 -34.35
N VAL A 14 -23.44 -3.06 -33.25
CA VAL A 14 -22.90 -2.56 -32.00
C VAL A 14 -21.94 -3.65 -31.59
N SER A 15 -20.69 -3.54 -32.05
CA SER A 15 -19.60 -4.30 -31.48
C SER A 15 -19.60 -3.94 -30.02
N VAL A 16 -20.08 -4.88 -29.20
CA VAL A 16 -19.92 -4.83 -27.75
C VAL A 16 -18.43 -5.00 -27.53
N PHE A 17 -17.68 -3.90 -27.62
CA PHE A 17 -16.32 -3.90 -27.14
C PHE A 17 -16.42 -4.07 -25.63
N GLY A 18 -15.81 -5.15 -25.12
CA GLY A 18 -15.68 -5.33 -23.68
C GLY A 18 -15.01 -4.10 -23.08
N GLN A 19 -15.34 -3.79 -21.82
CA GLN A 19 -14.62 -2.76 -21.09
C GLN A 19 -13.13 -3.09 -21.10
N GLN A 20 -12.30 -2.09 -21.37
CA GLN A 20 -10.85 -2.22 -21.37
C GLN A 20 -10.26 -1.50 -20.15
N THR A 21 -9.23 -2.10 -19.59
CA THR A 21 -8.38 -1.54 -18.54
C THR A 21 -7.09 -1.04 -19.17
N TYR A 22 -6.68 0.18 -18.80
CA TYR A 22 -5.44 0.79 -19.28
C TYR A 22 -4.24 0.23 -18.53
N VAL A 23 -3.26 -0.32 -19.26
CA VAL A 23 -2.06 -0.97 -18.72
C VAL A 23 -0.83 -0.47 -19.50
N PRO A 24 -0.24 0.68 -19.12
CA PRO A 24 0.81 1.36 -19.90
C PRO A 24 2.21 0.72 -19.82
N ASP A 25 2.45 -0.17 -18.85
CA ASP A 25 3.72 -0.87 -18.75
C ASP A 25 3.74 -2.04 -19.75
N ASN A 26 4.53 -1.90 -20.82
CA ASN A 26 4.66 -2.89 -21.88
C ASN A 26 5.01 -4.30 -21.37
N TRP A 27 5.74 -4.43 -20.25
CA TRP A 27 6.07 -5.74 -19.71
C TRP A 27 4.88 -6.32 -18.94
N PHE A 28 4.22 -5.51 -18.11
CA PHE A 28 3.02 -5.92 -17.39
C PHE A 28 1.91 -6.33 -18.36
N GLU A 29 1.61 -5.51 -19.35
CA GLU A 29 0.58 -5.80 -20.35
C GLU A 29 0.96 -7.04 -21.19
N ALA A 30 2.19 -7.13 -21.72
CA ALA A 30 2.61 -8.33 -22.44
C ALA A 30 2.58 -9.60 -21.56
N TYR A 31 2.86 -9.50 -20.26
CA TYR A 31 2.69 -10.63 -19.33
C TYR A 31 1.23 -11.08 -19.28
N LEU A 32 0.29 -10.15 -19.12
CA LEU A 32 -1.14 -10.46 -19.08
C LEU A 32 -1.61 -11.10 -20.38
N GLU A 33 -1.19 -10.56 -21.52
CA GLU A 33 -1.48 -11.10 -22.84
C GLU A 33 -0.97 -12.54 -23.00
N ASN A 34 0.29 -12.80 -22.63
CA ASN A 34 0.90 -14.12 -22.76
C ASN A 34 0.30 -15.17 -21.81
N ASN A 35 -0.33 -14.74 -20.72
CA ASN A 35 -0.99 -15.62 -19.75
C ASN A 35 -2.51 -15.71 -19.95
N GLY A 36 -3.04 -15.19 -21.07
CA GLY A 36 -4.47 -15.28 -21.40
C GLY A 36 -5.37 -14.39 -20.53
N MET A 37 -4.78 -13.42 -19.84
CA MET A 37 -5.47 -12.41 -19.04
C MET A 37 -5.74 -11.12 -19.84
N GLY A 38 -5.22 -11.04 -21.06
CA GLY A 38 -5.27 -9.86 -21.92
C GLY A 38 -6.44 -9.80 -22.91
N ASN A 39 -6.35 -8.90 -23.88
CA ASN A 39 -7.28 -8.70 -24.98
C ASN A 39 -6.87 -9.45 -26.28
N GLY A 40 -5.68 -10.05 -26.31
CA GLY A 40 -5.08 -10.73 -27.45
C GLY A 40 -4.11 -9.87 -28.28
N ILE A 41 -3.83 -8.63 -27.86
CA ILE A 41 -3.01 -7.65 -28.58
C ILE A 41 -1.95 -7.13 -27.61
N GLN A 42 -0.67 -7.38 -27.92
CA GLN A 42 0.44 -6.85 -27.13
C GLN A 42 0.77 -5.42 -27.56
N TYR A 43 1.19 -4.60 -26.59
CA TYR A 43 1.70 -3.25 -26.72
C TYR A 43 0.65 -2.25 -27.23
N ASP A 44 -0.62 -2.45 -26.87
CA ASP A 44 -1.73 -1.52 -27.12
C ASP A 44 -2.21 -0.77 -25.86
N ASP A 45 -1.45 -0.91 -24.77
CA ASP A 45 -1.68 -0.37 -23.44
C ASP A 45 -3.03 -0.81 -22.84
N SER A 46 -3.61 -1.93 -23.27
CA SER A 46 -4.99 -2.28 -22.92
C SER A 46 -5.20 -3.78 -22.73
N VAL A 47 -6.02 -4.15 -21.73
CA VAL A 47 -6.53 -5.52 -21.56
C VAL A 47 -8.04 -5.51 -21.38
N PHE A 48 -8.74 -6.63 -21.56
CA PHE A 48 -10.17 -6.69 -21.20
C PHE A 48 -10.33 -6.73 -19.68
N THR A 49 -11.10 -5.79 -19.12
CA THR A 49 -11.39 -5.74 -17.67
C THR A 49 -12.02 -7.05 -17.20
N SER A 50 -12.88 -7.65 -18.02
CA SER A 50 -13.53 -8.94 -17.73
C SER A 50 -12.60 -10.16 -17.76
N ALA A 51 -11.37 -10.00 -18.22
CA ALA A 51 -10.37 -11.07 -18.18
C ALA A 51 -9.58 -10.99 -16.86
N ILE A 52 -9.11 -9.79 -16.52
CA ILE A 52 -8.34 -9.55 -15.28
C ILE A 52 -9.19 -9.57 -14.01
N ASP A 53 -10.48 -9.24 -14.08
CA ASP A 53 -11.37 -9.25 -12.91
C ASP A 53 -11.59 -10.68 -12.35
N THR A 54 -11.32 -11.73 -13.13
CA THR A 54 -11.40 -13.13 -12.68
C THR A 54 -10.10 -13.64 -12.05
N VAL A 55 -9.01 -12.88 -12.12
CA VAL A 55 -7.69 -13.29 -11.66
C VAL A 55 -7.61 -13.19 -10.14
N THR A 56 -7.32 -14.31 -9.48
CA THR A 56 -7.13 -14.37 -8.02
C THR A 56 -5.67 -14.45 -7.58
N TYR A 57 -4.77 -14.84 -8.50
CA TYR A 57 -3.34 -14.95 -8.24
C TYR A 57 -2.58 -14.34 -9.41
N LEU A 58 -1.73 -13.37 -9.13
CA LEU A 58 -0.89 -12.71 -10.12
C LEU A 58 0.56 -12.72 -9.63
N ASP A 59 1.43 -13.31 -10.45
CA ASP A 59 2.87 -13.43 -10.17
C ASP A 59 3.67 -12.73 -11.26
N LEU A 60 4.01 -11.49 -10.96
CA LEU A 60 4.89 -10.61 -11.73
C LEU A 60 6.33 -10.68 -11.19
N SER A 61 6.66 -11.65 -10.33
CA SER A 61 8.01 -11.75 -9.78
C SER A 61 9.02 -11.95 -10.90
N TYR A 62 10.09 -11.16 -10.87
CA TYR A 62 11.10 -11.24 -11.92
C TYR A 62 11.93 -12.54 -11.77
N GLY A 63 11.75 -13.48 -12.69
CA GLY A 63 12.59 -14.66 -12.84
C GLY A 63 13.91 -14.35 -13.56
N ALA A 64 15.02 -14.92 -13.09
CA ALA A 64 16.34 -14.77 -13.72
C ALA A 64 16.31 -15.15 -15.21
N GLY A 65 16.33 -14.15 -16.11
CA GLY A 65 16.35 -14.37 -17.57
C GLY A 65 15.61 -13.33 -18.43
N GLN A 66 14.83 -12.43 -17.84
CA GLN A 66 14.12 -11.35 -18.53
C GLN A 66 15.04 -10.12 -18.72
N ALA A 67 14.84 -9.23 -19.69
CA ALA A 67 15.76 -8.08 -19.92
C ALA A 67 15.36 -6.80 -19.16
N ILE A 68 14.08 -6.67 -18.82
CA ILE A 68 13.44 -5.55 -18.12
C ILE A 68 12.34 -6.09 -17.19
N GLY A 69 12.12 -5.47 -16.03
CA GLY A 69 11.03 -5.82 -15.10
C GLY A 69 9.86 -4.84 -15.20
N VAL A 70 8.87 -4.97 -14.32
CA VAL A 70 7.73 -4.04 -14.21
C VAL A 70 8.17 -2.73 -13.55
N PHE A 71 7.78 -1.60 -14.12
CA PHE A 71 8.01 -0.25 -13.60
C PHE A 71 6.73 0.42 -13.11
N ASP A 72 5.59 0.06 -13.69
CA ASP A 72 4.28 0.64 -13.39
C ASP A 72 3.18 -0.44 -13.32
N LEU A 73 2.38 -0.41 -12.25
CA LEU A 73 1.24 -1.31 -12.03
C LEU A 73 -0.10 -0.67 -12.37
N THR A 74 -0.14 0.48 -13.03
CA THR A 74 -1.38 1.09 -13.52
C THR A 74 -2.26 0.05 -14.22
N GLY A 75 -3.53 -0.04 -13.82
CA GLY A 75 -4.47 -1.08 -14.21
C GLY A 75 -4.68 -2.18 -13.16
N ILE A 76 -3.80 -2.29 -12.15
CA ILE A 76 -3.94 -3.28 -11.06
C ILE A 76 -5.23 -3.06 -10.25
N GLU A 77 -5.76 -1.84 -10.21
CA GLU A 77 -6.99 -1.49 -9.51
C GLU A 77 -8.23 -2.24 -10.02
N ASP A 78 -8.20 -2.72 -11.27
CA ASP A 78 -9.30 -3.46 -11.89
C ASP A 78 -9.24 -4.98 -11.61
N PHE A 79 -8.17 -5.47 -10.97
CA PHE A 79 -8.07 -6.86 -10.50
C PHE A 79 -8.85 -7.05 -9.19
N THR A 80 -10.18 -6.92 -9.28
CA THR A 80 -11.08 -6.83 -8.13
C THR A 80 -11.17 -8.12 -7.29
N ASN A 81 -10.90 -9.29 -7.88
CA ASN A 81 -10.85 -10.57 -7.18
C ASN A 81 -9.43 -11.03 -6.82
N LEU A 82 -8.42 -10.16 -6.94
CA LEU A 82 -7.03 -10.52 -6.65
C LEU A 82 -6.83 -10.83 -5.17
N GLU A 83 -6.46 -12.07 -4.86
CA GLU A 83 -6.17 -12.53 -3.50
C GLU A 83 -4.68 -12.51 -3.20
N TYR A 84 -3.83 -12.76 -4.21
CA TYR A 84 -2.38 -12.79 -4.06
C TYR A 84 -1.67 -12.06 -5.19
N LEU A 85 -0.80 -11.13 -4.82
CA LEU A 85 0.08 -10.41 -5.74
C LEU A 85 1.54 -10.64 -5.34
N ASP A 86 2.31 -11.25 -6.21
CA ASP A 86 3.76 -11.20 -6.16
C ASP A 86 4.26 -10.24 -7.24
N CYS A 87 4.88 -9.15 -6.82
CA CYS A 87 5.54 -8.19 -7.69
C CYS A 87 7.00 -7.99 -7.24
N SER A 88 7.58 -8.98 -6.57
CA SER A 88 8.95 -8.94 -6.07
C SER A 88 9.98 -8.90 -7.20
N TYR A 89 11.20 -8.43 -6.89
CA TYR A 89 12.31 -8.34 -7.84
C TYR A 89 12.05 -7.44 -9.06
N ASN A 90 11.24 -6.40 -8.91
CA ASN A 90 10.92 -5.46 -9.99
C ASN A 90 11.58 -4.08 -9.77
N LEU A 91 11.18 -3.10 -10.59
CA LEU A 91 11.70 -1.73 -10.57
C LEU A 91 10.59 -0.72 -10.21
N LEU A 92 9.57 -1.17 -9.48
CA LEU A 92 8.44 -0.36 -9.05
C LEU A 92 8.90 0.74 -8.10
N THR A 93 8.35 1.94 -8.28
CA THR A 93 8.60 3.10 -7.41
C THR A 93 7.41 3.47 -6.54
N SER A 94 6.22 3.02 -6.92
CA SER A 94 4.98 3.19 -6.16
C SER A 94 4.04 2.02 -6.41
N ILE A 95 3.27 1.65 -5.40
CA ILE A 95 2.18 0.68 -5.51
C ILE A 95 0.94 1.26 -4.81
N ASP A 96 -0.19 1.26 -5.50
CA ASP A 96 -1.51 1.62 -4.97
C ASP A 96 -2.43 0.41 -5.10
N LEU A 97 -2.90 -0.12 -3.98
CA LEU A 97 -3.76 -1.32 -3.90
C LEU A 97 -5.07 -1.02 -3.19
N ILE A 98 -5.50 0.25 -3.09
CA ILE A 98 -6.72 0.64 -2.37
C ILE A 98 -7.95 -0.11 -2.89
N GLN A 99 -8.02 -0.40 -4.19
CA GLN A 99 -9.17 -1.08 -4.81
C GLN A 99 -9.11 -2.62 -4.74
N ASN A 100 -7.96 -3.20 -4.41
CA ASN A 100 -7.77 -4.65 -4.34
C ASN A 100 -8.23 -5.19 -2.98
N THR A 101 -9.54 -5.07 -2.72
CA THR A 101 -10.17 -5.39 -1.43
C THR A 101 -10.18 -6.89 -1.08
N ALA A 102 -9.99 -7.76 -2.07
CA ALA A 102 -9.86 -9.21 -1.88
C ALA A 102 -8.44 -9.65 -1.47
N LEU A 103 -7.45 -8.75 -1.53
CA LEU A 103 -6.04 -9.10 -1.38
C LEU A 103 -5.74 -9.58 0.04
N ILE A 104 -5.22 -10.80 0.14
CA ILE A 104 -4.78 -11.44 1.38
C ILE A 104 -3.28 -11.79 1.38
N GLY A 105 -2.62 -11.68 0.23
CA GLY A 105 -1.19 -11.89 0.11
C GLY A 105 -0.52 -10.85 -0.78
N LEU A 106 0.56 -10.25 -0.28
CA LEU A 106 1.40 -9.33 -1.03
C LEU A 106 2.88 -9.64 -0.79
N ASP A 107 3.62 -9.86 -1.88
CA ASP A 107 5.07 -9.73 -1.90
C ASP A 107 5.45 -8.61 -2.87
N CYS A 108 6.02 -7.53 -2.34
CA CYS A 108 6.58 -6.42 -3.11
C CYS A 108 8.05 -6.19 -2.76
N SER A 109 8.72 -7.23 -2.27
CA SER A 109 10.13 -7.16 -1.88
C SER A 109 11.06 -6.93 -3.07
N VAL A 110 12.24 -6.37 -2.81
CA VAL A 110 13.28 -6.13 -3.84
C VAL A 110 12.75 -5.25 -4.98
N ASN A 111 12.33 -4.03 -4.62
CA ASN A 111 11.87 -2.99 -5.54
C ASN A 111 12.56 -1.65 -5.22
N GLN A 112 12.09 -0.56 -5.81
CA GLN A 112 12.57 0.81 -5.54
C GLN A 112 11.45 1.67 -4.94
N LEU A 113 10.56 1.06 -4.14
CA LEU A 113 9.37 1.72 -3.64
C LEU A 113 9.73 2.96 -2.81
N THR A 114 8.98 4.01 -3.06
CA THR A 114 8.94 5.25 -2.26
C THR A 114 7.57 5.47 -1.64
N SER A 115 6.54 4.79 -2.18
CA SER A 115 5.17 4.81 -1.69
C SER A 115 4.55 3.42 -1.83
N LEU A 116 3.84 2.99 -0.80
CA LEU A 116 2.99 1.80 -0.82
C LEU A 116 1.68 2.16 -0.12
N ASP A 117 0.56 2.04 -0.84
CA ASP A 117 -0.78 2.21 -0.30
C ASP A 117 -1.55 0.89 -0.28
N LEU A 118 -1.77 0.40 0.94
CA LEU A 118 -2.46 -0.85 1.22
C LEU A 118 -3.71 -0.60 2.07
N ARG A 119 -4.33 0.60 1.98
CA ARG A 119 -5.58 0.93 2.69
C ARG A 119 -6.81 0.32 2.01
N ASN A 120 -6.78 -0.99 1.80
CA ASN A 120 -7.79 -1.75 1.07
C ASN A 120 -8.90 -2.33 1.95
N GLY A 121 -8.90 -2.00 3.25
CA GLY A 121 -9.88 -2.49 4.22
C GLY A 121 -9.70 -3.95 4.62
N ASN A 122 -8.63 -4.62 4.19
CA ASN A 122 -8.44 -6.07 4.37
C ASN A 122 -7.13 -6.44 5.07
N ASN A 123 -6.36 -5.47 5.60
CA ASN A 123 -5.05 -5.71 6.21
C ASN A 123 -5.08 -6.81 7.30
N THR A 124 -6.12 -6.85 8.13
CA THR A 124 -6.23 -7.82 9.23
C THR A 124 -6.48 -9.25 8.78
N ASN A 125 -6.91 -9.45 7.53
CA ASN A 125 -7.16 -10.77 6.95
C ASN A 125 -5.99 -11.26 6.09
N MET A 126 -4.97 -10.43 5.85
CA MET A 126 -3.81 -10.84 5.07
C MET A 126 -3.01 -11.91 5.80
N THR A 127 -2.70 -12.98 5.08
CA THR A 127 -1.87 -14.09 5.56
C THR A 127 -0.40 -13.88 5.23
N THR A 128 -0.10 -13.08 4.20
CA THR A 128 1.26 -12.83 3.72
C THR A 128 1.43 -11.34 3.42
N PHE A 129 2.47 -10.74 3.99
CA PHE A 129 2.91 -9.38 3.65
C PHE A 129 4.43 -9.35 3.70
N LEU A 130 5.08 -9.01 2.59
CA LEU A 130 6.54 -8.91 2.46
C LEU A 130 6.87 -7.66 1.65
N ALA A 131 7.64 -6.73 2.23
CA ALA A 131 8.01 -5.47 1.59
C ALA A 131 9.49 -5.08 1.85
N PHE A 132 10.34 -6.05 2.16
CA PHE A 132 11.78 -5.84 2.36
C PHE A 132 12.52 -5.38 1.11
N TYR A 133 13.73 -4.85 1.28
CA TYR A 133 14.60 -4.43 0.19
C TYR A 133 13.97 -3.37 -0.72
N ASN A 134 13.32 -2.40 -0.09
CA ASN A 134 12.79 -1.16 -0.63
C ASN A 134 13.43 0.02 0.11
N PRO A 135 14.72 0.32 -0.14
CA PRO A 135 15.54 1.18 0.72
C PRO A 135 15.08 2.66 0.79
N ASN A 136 14.10 3.06 -0.02
CA ASN A 136 13.51 4.41 -0.01
C ASN A 136 12.06 4.43 0.53
N LEU A 137 11.49 3.27 0.89
CA LEU A 137 10.14 3.17 1.41
C LEU A 137 10.17 3.42 2.92
N THR A 138 9.94 4.67 3.30
CA THR A 138 9.95 5.07 4.72
C THR A 138 8.58 4.98 5.37
N CYS A 139 7.51 5.16 4.61
CA CYS A 139 6.15 5.10 5.14
C CYS A 139 5.25 4.24 4.26
N ILE A 140 4.45 3.39 4.90
CA ILE A 140 3.48 2.50 4.26
C ILE A 140 2.09 2.88 4.75
N ASN A 141 1.20 3.24 3.82
CA ASN A 141 -0.19 3.56 4.11
C ASN A 141 -0.95 2.25 4.37
N VAL A 142 -1.56 2.13 5.55
CA VAL A 142 -2.29 0.94 6.02
C VAL A 142 -3.61 1.32 6.68
N ASP A 143 -4.53 0.36 6.78
CA ASP A 143 -5.85 0.55 7.40
C ASP A 143 -5.72 0.94 8.89
N ASN A 144 -4.79 0.29 9.60
CA ASN A 144 -4.56 0.50 11.03
C ASN A 144 -3.07 0.38 11.36
N SER A 145 -2.42 1.53 11.58
CA SER A 145 -1.00 1.59 11.87
C SER A 145 -0.58 0.79 13.11
N SER A 146 -1.36 0.83 14.19
CA SER A 146 -1.05 0.09 15.43
C SER A 146 -1.09 -1.43 15.22
N TRP A 147 -2.08 -1.92 14.49
CA TRP A 147 -2.17 -3.35 14.16
C TRP A 147 -1.02 -3.75 13.23
N SER A 148 -0.75 -2.98 12.17
CA SER A 148 0.34 -3.28 11.22
C SER A 148 1.71 -3.23 11.89
N THR A 149 1.99 -2.26 12.77
CA THR A 149 3.23 -2.25 13.57
C THR A 149 3.38 -3.50 14.43
N SER A 150 2.29 -4.00 15.00
CA SER A 150 2.34 -5.20 15.86
C SER A 150 2.55 -6.50 15.07
N ASN A 151 2.11 -6.57 13.81
CA ASN A 151 2.08 -7.81 13.04
C ASN A 151 3.08 -7.85 11.88
N TRP A 152 3.48 -6.69 11.34
CA TRP A 152 4.23 -6.59 10.10
C TRP A 152 5.59 -5.89 10.20
N SER A 153 5.98 -5.37 11.37
CA SER A 153 7.29 -4.70 11.52
C SER A 153 8.49 -5.60 11.22
N ASN A 154 8.33 -6.93 11.26
CA ASN A 154 9.38 -7.87 10.87
C ASN A 154 9.45 -8.10 9.36
N TYR A 155 8.54 -7.55 8.55
CA TYR A 155 8.40 -7.82 7.10
C TYR A 155 8.72 -6.62 6.20
N VAL A 156 9.29 -5.57 6.78
CA VAL A 156 9.65 -4.32 6.12
C VAL A 156 11.10 -3.97 6.42
N ASP A 157 11.69 -3.05 5.65
CA ASP A 157 13.00 -2.51 5.99
C ASP A 157 12.96 -1.73 7.32
N PHE A 158 14.08 -1.68 8.03
CA PHE A 158 14.14 -1.06 9.36
C PHE A 158 13.75 0.43 9.39
N ILE A 159 13.81 1.11 8.25
CA ILE A 159 13.46 2.53 8.10
C ILE A 159 11.95 2.74 7.90
N ALA A 160 11.22 1.69 7.54
CA ALA A 160 9.82 1.79 7.20
C ALA A 160 8.95 1.82 8.46
N TYR A 161 7.93 2.66 8.46
CA TYR A 161 6.87 2.67 9.46
C TYR A 161 5.49 2.64 8.80
N PHE A 162 4.48 2.27 9.59
CA PHE A 162 3.10 2.19 9.14
C PHE A 162 2.32 3.43 9.59
N SER A 163 1.54 4.01 8.69
CA SER A 163 0.64 5.14 8.96
C SER A 163 -0.66 4.96 8.19
N ASN A 164 -1.73 5.64 8.57
CA ASN A 164 -2.91 5.77 7.71
C ASN A 164 -2.82 7.02 6.79
N ASN A 165 -1.75 7.80 6.91
CA ASN A 165 -1.52 9.04 6.18
C ASN A 165 -0.01 9.38 6.04
N CYS A 166 0.69 8.67 5.15
CA CYS A 166 2.09 8.94 4.82
C CYS A 166 2.34 10.29 4.13
N SER A 167 1.29 10.96 3.65
CA SER A 167 1.32 12.32 3.12
C SER A 167 1.13 13.40 4.20
N GLY A 168 1.07 12.99 5.48
CA GLY A 168 1.15 13.90 6.60
C GLY A 168 2.49 14.65 6.60
N THR A 169 2.46 15.94 6.29
CA THR A 169 3.51 16.90 6.67
C THR A 169 3.65 17.07 8.19
N ALA A 170 2.96 16.24 8.97
CA ALA A 170 3.19 16.10 10.39
C ALA A 170 4.36 15.13 10.57
N ILE A 171 5.46 15.68 11.10
CA ILE A 171 6.26 14.97 12.09
C ILE A 171 5.31 14.38 13.14
N GLU A 172 4.74 13.19 12.87
CA GLU A 172 4.35 12.29 13.94
C GLU A 172 5.66 11.83 14.55
N GLU A 173 6.09 12.57 15.57
CA GLU A 173 7.05 12.11 16.54
C GLU A 173 6.59 10.72 16.96
N HIS A 174 7.30 9.69 16.51
CA HIS A 174 7.21 8.38 17.15
C HIS A 174 7.61 8.65 18.60
N ILE A 175 6.62 8.89 19.46
CA ILE A 175 6.83 9.00 20.90
C ILE A 175 6.83 7.54 21.37
N PRO A 176 7.99 6.88 21.52
CA PRO A 176 8.01 5.61 22.24
C PRO A 176 7.34 5.84 23.60
N ASN A 177 6.58 4.85 24.07
CA ASN A 177 5.97 4.91 25.40
C ASN A 177 7.08 5.13 26.44
N LYS A 178 7.25 6.37 26.86
CA LYS A 178 8.32 6.78 27.76
C LYS A 178 8.02 6.34 29.19
N GLU A 179 8.98 5.73 29.85
CA GLU A 179 8.85 5.28 31.24
C GLU A 179 9.30 6.38 32.22
N LEU A 180 8.50 6.62 33.26
CA LEU A 180 8.85 7.59 34.30
C LEU A 180 10.01 7.05 35.15
N LEU A 181 11.20 7.63 35.01
CA LEU A 181 12.37 7.25 35.81
C LEU A 181 12.34 7.83 37.22
N ARG A 182 12.04 9.14 37.34
CA ARG A 182 12.03 9.85 38.63
C ARG A 182 11.28 11.16 38.59
N THR A 183 10.81 11.59 39.76
CA THR A 183 10.19 12.89 39.98
C THR A 183 11.06 13.74 40.91
N ILE A 184 11.34 14.98 40.52
CA ILE A 184 12.08 15.96 41.33
C ILE A 184 11.27 17.25 41.54
N ASP A 185 11.57 17.98 42.62
CA ASP A 185 11.05 19.34 42.81
C ASP A 185 11.94 20.40 42.13
N VAL A 186 11.54 21.68 42.24
CA VAL A 186 12.30 22.84 41.73
C VAL A 186 13.70 23.00 42.33
N LEU A 187 14.01 22.29 43.42
CA LEU A 187 15.33 22.29 44.07
C LEU A 187 16.14 21.03 43.71
N GLY A 188 15.64 20.17 42.82
CA GLY A 188 16.30 18.94 42.39
C GLY A 188 16.19 17.77 43.37
N ARG A 189 15.35 17.87 44.41
CA ARG A 189 15.17 16.81 45.41
C ARG A 189 14.19 15.76 44.90
N ILE A 190 14.56 14.48 45.05
CA ILE A 190 13.70 13.34 44.67
C ILE A 190 12.44 13.34 45.53
N GLN A 191 11.28 13.35 44.87
CA GLN A 191 9.98 13.24 45.53
C GLN A 191 9.50 11.78 45.49
N LYS A 192 9.01 11.28 46.62
CA LYS A 192 8.35 9.98 46.71
C LYS A 192 6.87 10.21 47.05
N GLY A 193 5.99 9.93 46.09
CA GLY A 193 4.54 10.11 46.23
C GLY A 193 4.02 11.48 45.78
N THR A 194 2.71 11.67 45.91
CA THR A 194 2.01 12.87 45.44
C THR A 194 2.08 13.98 46.49
N THR A 195 3.08 14.84 46.36
CA THR A 195 3.19 16.02 47.20
C THR A 195 2.39 17.17 46.58
N LYS A 196 1.40 17.70 47.33
CA LYS A 196 0.43 18.70 46.84
C LYS A 196 1.04 20.11 46.80
N ASN A 197 0.45 20.98 45.99
CA ASN A 197 0.75 22.42 45.86
C ASN A 197 2.21 22.73 45.54
N GLN A 198 2.82 21.93 44.65
CA GLN A 198 4.16 22.19 44.17
C GLN A 198 4.36 21.82 42.69
N ILE A 199 5.39 22.43 42.11
CA ILE A 199 5.87 22.11 40.76
C ILE A 199 6.80 20.91 40.87
N LEU A 200 6.49 19.88 40.09
CA LEU A 200 7.27 18.66 39.93
C LEU A 200 7.79 18.56 38.51
N PHE A 201 8.98 17.99 38.35
CA PHE A 201 9.55 17.61 37.07
C PHE A 201 9.64 16.09 37.01
N HIS A 202 8.91 15.51 36.05
CA HIS A 202 8.94 14.10 35.72
C HIS A 202 10.01 13.89 34.66
N ILE A 203 11.01 13.07 34.98
CA ILE A 203 12.11 12.75 34.07
C ILE A 203 11.88 11.34 33.54
N TYR A 204 11.97 11.19 32.23
CA TYR A 204 11.70 9.95 31.51
C TYR A 204 12.98 9.32 30.96
N ASP A 205 12.90 8.06 30.55
CA ASP A 205 13.99 7.25 30.00
C ASP A 205 14.47 7.72 28.62
N ASP A 206 13.57 8.32 27.84
CA ASP A 206 13.87 9.01 26.58
C ASP A 206 14.63 10.34 26.77
N GLY A 207 14.86 10.77 28.02
CA GLY A 207 15.52 12.04 28.36
C GLY A 207 14.58 13.25 28.38
N SER A 208 13.29 13.07 28.06
CA SER A 208 12.29 14.13 28.16
C SER A 208 11.99 14.50 29.62
N VAL A 209 11.57 15.74 29.83
CA VAL A 209 11.19 16.26 31.15
C VAL A 209 9.83 16.94 31.08
N GLU A 210 8.85 16.43 31.82
CA GLU A 210 7.53 17.06 31.95
C GLU A 210 7.42 17.86 33.25
N LYS A 211 6.99 19.12 33.14
CA LYS A 211 6.63 19.94 34.29
C LYS A 211 5.17 19.67 34.66
N LYS A 212 4.91 19.16 35.86
CA LYS A 212 3.55 18.98 36.41
C LYS A 212 3.31 19.91 37.59
N PHE A 213 2.14 20.53 37.62
CA PHE A 213 1.66 21.27 38.77
C PHE A 213 0.55 20.45 39.41
N VAL A 214 0.81 19.91 40.59
CA VAL A 214 -0.20 19.13 41.33
C VAL A 214 -0.90 20.07 42.28
N VAL A 215 -2.18 20.35 41.99
CA VAL A 215 -3.04 21.21 42.82
C VAL A 215 -4.06 20.33 43.52
N GLU A 216 -4.16 20.50 44.83
CA GLU A 216 -5.32 20.14 45.64
C GLU A 216 -5.53 21.23 46.70
#